data_AF-A0A7J6R582-F1
#
_entry.id   AF-A0A7J6R582-F1
#
_cell.length_a   1.000
_cell.length_b   1.000
_cell.length_c   1.000
_cell.angle_alpha   90.00
_cell.angle_beta   90.00
_cell.angle_gamma   90.00
#
_symmetry.space_group_name_H-M   'P 1'
#
loop_
_entity.id
_entity.type
_entity.pdbx_description
1 polymer ?
#
loop_
_entity_poly.entity_id
_entity_poly.type
_entity_poly.pdbx_seq_one_letter_code
_entity_poly.pdbx_strand_id
1 'polypeptide(L)'
;YSRPGIYLNGAITYDHTGAVVAEKVHSYADIVEAVRVVAGVDDVVVLLYNGDRVLAPYSSGRIEEIYESLHTPCPENCGSYEKMLSKIHDEAIPINLVELGGLSSGCTAAQSLWRSCDVVPAGVNKGLGVRVLKENQGYKRVACIGDALNDLEMLKEADVPVAMGNALPEIKVTMRLIDMCRR
;
A
#
# COMPACT_ATOMS: atom_id res chain seq x y z
N TYR A 1 -2.18 13.49 7.22
CA TYR A 1 -1.15 12.45 7.47
C TYR A 1 -0.11 12.93 8.46
N SER A 2 0.37 12.04 9.31
CA SER A 2 1.49 12.28 10.22
C SER A 2 2.79 12.50 9.44
N ARG A 3 3.68 13.37 9.90
CA ARG A 3 4.96 13.64 9.24
C ARG A 3 6.11 13.51 10.25
N PRO A 4 7.24 12.92 9.86
CA PRO A 4 7.52 12.22 8.59
C PRO A 4 6.68 10.95 8.43
N GLY A 5 6.66 10.35 7.24
CA GLY A 5 5.92 9.11 7.01
C GLY A 5 6.23 8.40 5.70
N ILE A 6 6.07 7.08 5.72
CA ILE A 6 6.24 6.16 4.58
C ILE A 6 4.86 5.63 4.24
N TYR A 7 4.39 5.87 3.02
CA TYR A 7 3.02 5.55 2.59
C TYR A 7 3.03 4.65 1.36
N LEU A 8 1.89 3.99 1.11
CA LEU A 8 1.67 3.14 -0.06
C LEU A 8 2.79 2.08 -0.21
N ASN A 9 3.07 1.37 0.89
CA ASN A 9 4.15 0.37 1.03
C ASN A 9 5.57 0.89 0.67
N GLY A 10 5.80 2.20 0.75
CA GLY A 10 7.08 2.84 0.44
C GLY A 10 7.13 3.51 -0.92
N ALA A 11 6.04 3.51 -1.69
CA ALA A 11 5.99 4.18 -2.98
C ALA A 11 6.09 5.71 -2.85
N ILE A 12 5.71 6.26 -1.69
CA ILE A 12 5.89 7.69 -1.39
C ILE A 12 6.34 7.90 0.06
N THR A 13 7.35 8.74 0.25
CA THR A 13 7.93 9.04 1.57
C THR A 13 8.00 10.55 1.76
N TYR A 14 7.45 11.02 2.88
CA TYR A 14 7.47 12.42 3.28
C TYR A 14 8.38 12.66 4.47
N ASP A 15 9.10 13.76 4.40
CA ASP A 15 9.96 14.27 5.45
C ASP A 15 9.15 15.00 6.55
N HIS A 16 9.79 15.52 7.61
CA HIS A 16 9.08 16.20 8.71
C HIS A 16 8.42 17.53 8.28
N THR A 17 8.90 18.16 7.21
CA THR A 17 8.30 19.38 6.63
C THR A 17 7.09 19.05 5.76
N GLY A 18 7.02 17.80 5.26
CA GLY A 18 6.03 17.33 4.31
C GLY A 18 6.51 17.37 2.87
N ALA A 19 7.80 17.58 2.63
CA ALA A 19 8.39 17.42 1.32
C ALA A 19 8.47 15.93 0.95
N VAL A 20 8.22 15.62 -0.32
CA VAL A 20 8.45 14.28 -0.87
C VAL A 20 9.96 14.07 -1.00
N VAL A 21 10.49 13.08 -0.29
CA VAL A 21 11.94 12.74 -0.31
C VAL A 21 12.24 11.47 -1.09
N ALA A 22 11.22 10.65 -1.33
CA ALA A 22 11.28 9.57 -2.30
C ALA A 22 9.88 9.31 -2.85
N GLU A 23 9.80 9.10 -4.16
CA GLU A 23 8.58 8.70 -4.85
C GLU A 23 8.92 7.73 -5.97
N LYS A 24 8.07 6.71 -6.13
CA LYS A 24 8.08 5.84 -7.29
C LYS A 24 6.65 5.57 -7.75
N VAL A 25 6.51 5.49 -9.07
CA VAL A 25 5.23 5.30 -9.76
C VAL A 25 5.33 4.13 -10.72
N HIS A 26 4.20 3.50 -11.00
CA HIS A 26 4.07 2.46 -12.01
C HIS A 26 4.22 3.04 -13.40
N SER A 27 4.74 2.23 -14.34
CA SER A 27 4.66 2.59 -15.75
C SER A 27 3.21 2.41 -16.23
N TYR A 28 2.80 3.20 -17.22
CA TYR A 28 1.48 3.04 -17.82
C TYR A 28 1.25 1.62 -18.36
N ALA A 29 2.30 0.99 -18.92
CA ALA A 29 2.24 -0.37 -19.43
C ALA A 29 1.93 -1.40 -18.32
N ASP A 30 2.56 -1.27 -17.14
CA ASP A 30 2.30 -2.17 -16.01
C ASP A 30 0.85 -2.04 -15.52
N ILE A 31 0.31 -0.81 -15.50
CA ILE A 31 -1.06 -0.54 -15.09
C ILE A 31 -2.05 -1.16 -16.10
N VAL A 32 -1.81 -0.98 -17.40
CA VAL A 32 -2.65 -1.58 -18.45
C VAL A 32 -2.66 -3.10 -18.34
N GLU A 33 -1.51 -3.73 -18.10
CA GLU A 33 -1.44 -5.18 -17.94
C GLU A 33 -2.17 -5.65 -16.67
N ALA A 34 -2.03 -4.95 -15.54
CA ALA A 34 -2.76 -5.26 -14.32
C ALA A 34 -4.29 -5.19 -14.52
N VAL A 35 -4.77 -4.14 -15.19
CA VAL A 35 -6.19 -4.01 -15.57
C VAL A 35 -6.60 -5.14 -16.50
N ARG A 36 -5.81 -5.46 -17.51
CA ARG A 36 -6.11 -6.52 -18.49
C ARG A 36 -6.23 -7.90 -17.85
N VAL A 37 -5.34 -8.24 -16.91
CA VAL A 37 -5.35 -9.54 -16.21
C VAL A 37 -6.61 -9.71 -15.35
N VAL A 38 -7.11 -8.60 -14.79
CA VAL A 38 -8.24 -8.61 -13.86
C VAL A 38 -9.57 -8.29 -14.54
N ALA A 39 -9.56 -7.63 -15.69
CA ALA A 39 -10.75 -7.33 -16.47
C ALA A 39 -11.43 -8.63 -16.92
N GLY A 40 -12.52 -9.00 -16.23
CA GLY A 40 -13.25 -10.24 -16.45
C GLY A 40 -13.06 -11.30 -15.36
N VAL A 41 -12.25 -11.03 -14.34
CA VAL A 41 -12.26 -11.81 -13.10
C VAL A 41 -13.43 -11.32 -12.25
N ASP A 42 -14.40 -12.21 -12.03
CA ASP A 42 -15.53 -11.92 -11.16
C ASP A 42 -15.05 -11.58 -9.74
N ASP A 43 -15.75 -10.65 -9.09
CA ASP A 43 -15.49 -10.23 -7.72
C ASP A 43 -14.09 -9.66 -7.43
N VAL A 44 -13.38 -9.13 -8.44
CA VAL A 44 -12.14 -8.38 -8.23
C VAL A 44 -12.21 -7.03 -8.93
N VAL A 45 -11.83 -5.97 -8.22
CA VAL A 45 -11.72 -4.61 -8.76
C VAL A 45 -10.28 -4.13 -8.70
N VAL A 46 -9.82 -3.44 -9.75
CA VAL A 46 -8.55 -2.71 -9.74
C VAL A 46 -8.79 -1.27 -9.32
N LEU A 47 -8.12 -0.82 -8.27
CA LEU A 47 -8.12 0.57 -7.80
C LEU A 47 -6.74 1.18 -8.00
N LEU A 48 -6.67 2.44 -8.42
CA LEU A 48 -5.41 3.13 -8.69
C LEU A 48 -5.20 4.28 -7.70
N TYR A 49 -4.06 4.29 -7.02
CA TYR A 49 -3.71 5.28 -6.02
C TYR A 49 -2.72 6.31 -6.57
N ASN A 50 -3.08 7.58 -6.46
CA ASN A 50 -2.23 8.75 -6.67
C ASN A 50 -2.16 9.53 -5.35
N GLY A 51 -1.17 9.23 -4.50
CA GLY A 51 -1.14 9.71 -3.12
C GLY A 51 -2.45 9.39 -2.39
N ASP A 52 -3.21 10.44 -2.09
CA ASP A 52 -4.49 10.37 -1.35
C ASP A 52 -5.72 10.18 -2.24
N ARG A 53 -5.53 10.28 -3.56
CA ARG A 53 -6.59 10.08 -4.53
C ARG A 53 -6.65 8.61 -4.91
N VAL A 54 -7.84 8.04 -4.90
CA VAL A 54 -8.10 6.68 -5.38
C VAL A 54 -9.03 6.77 -6.57
N LEU A 55 -8.69 6.12 -7.67
CA LEU A 55 -9.52 6.01 -8.86
C LEU A 55 -10.08 4.59 -8.93
N ALA A 56 -11.37 4.48 -9.23
CA ALA A 56 -12.06 3.22 -9.45
C ALA A 56 -12.69 3.19 -10.85
N PRO A 57 -12.77 2.02 -11.50
CA PRO A 57 -13.44 1.88 -12.79
C PRO A 57 -14.94 2.11 -12.68
N TYR A 58 -15.56 1.79 -11.55
CA TYR A 58 -16.98 1.97 -11.29
C TYR A 58 -17.22 2.09 -9.79
N SER A 59 -18.35 2.69 -9.39
CA SER A 59 -18.84 2.57 -8.02
C SER A 59 -19.61 1.27 -7.84
N SER A 60 -19.57 0.73 -6.63
CA SER A 60 -20.47 -0.33 -6.19
C SER A 60 -20.77 -0.10 -4.71
N GLY A 61 -21.97 -0.48 -4.26
CA GLY A 61 -22.33 -0.33 -2.84
C GLY A 61 -21.30 -0.99 -1.92
N ARG A 62 -20.64 -2.05 -2.37
CA ARG A 62 -19.58 -2.71 -1.61
C ARG A 62 -18.27 -1.92 -1.54
N ILE A 63 -17.84 -1.26 -2.62
CA ILE A 63 -16.65 -0.39 -2.57
C ILE A 63 -16.92 0.77 -1.62
N GLU A 64 -18.11 1.38 -1.71
CA GLU A 64 -18.52 2.46 -0.81
C GLU A 64 -18.55 2.00 0.65
N GLU A 65 -19.19 0.87 0.95
CA GLU A 65 -19.22 0.27 2.29
C GLU A 65 -17.82 0.01 2.88
N ILE A 66 -16.90 -0.51 2.07
CA ILE A 66 -15.52 -0.77 2.52
C ILE A 66 -14.83 0.54 2.90
N TYR A 67 -14.84 1.54 2.03
CA TYR A 67 -14.15 2.82 2.28
C TYR A 67 -14.80 3.62 3.42
N GLU A 68 -16.13 3.57 3.54
CA GLU A 68 -16.85 4.11 4.69
C GLU A 68 -16.42 3.42 6.00
N SER A 69 -16.35 2.08 6.02
CA SER A 69 -15.93 1.34 7.22
C SER A 69 -14.49 1.64 7.64
N LEU A 70 -13.63 1.94 6.66
CA LEU A 70 -12.23 2.31 6.87
C LEU A 70 -12.04 3.79 7.19
N HIS A 71 -13.11 4.60 7.19
CA HIS A 71 -13.07 6.05 7.38
C HIS A 71 -12.13 6.75 6.39
N THR A 72 -12.08 6.26 5.15
CA THR A 72 -11.27 6.82 4.06
C THR A 72 -12.17 7.42 2.96
N PRO A 73 -11.69 8.42 2.20
CA PRO A 73 -12.49 9.00 1.12
C PRO A 73 -12.86 7.95 0.07
N CYS A 74 -14.12 7.96 -0.38
CA CYS A 74 -14.56 7.06 -1.45
C CYS A 74 -13.76 7.30 -2.75
N PRO A 75 -13.44 6.25 -3.51
CA PRO A 75 -12.75 6.37 -4.78
C PRO A 75 -13.51 7.22 -5.81
N GLU A 76 -12.76 7.93 -6.65
CA GLU A 76 -13.25 8.63 -7.83
C GLU A 76 -13.74 7.62 -8.88
N ASN A 77 -15.05 7.60 -9.14
CA ASN A 77 -15.65 6.73 -10.14
C ASN A 77 -15.37 7.23 -11.57
N CYS A 78 -14.54 6.50 -12.31
CA CYS A 78 -14.18 6.79 -13.71
C CYS A 78 -15.21 6.24 -14.73
N GLY A 79 -16.16 5.43 -14.29
CA GLY A 79 -17.26 4.88 -15.09
C GLY A 79 -16.94 3.66 -15.97
N SER A 80 -15.66 3.37 -16.24
CA SER A 80 -15.20 2.08 -16.80
C SER A 80 -13.68 1.92 -16.63
N TYR A 81 -13.13 0.72 -16.87
CA TYR A 81 -11.68 0.52 -16.96
C TYR A 81 -11.06 1.35 -18.09
N GLU A 82 -11.72 1.42 -19.25
CA GLU A 82 -11.26 2.17 -20.41
C GLU A 82 -11.16 3.66 -20.10
N LYS A 83 -12.20 4.25 -19.50
CA LYS A 83 -12.20 5.65 -19.07
C LYS A 83 -11.16 5.92 -17.98
N MET A 84 -10.97 5.01 -17.04
CA MET A 84 -9.95 5.13 -16.01
C MET A 84 -8.54 5.16 -16.63
N LEU A 85 -8.26 4.26 -17.57
CA LEU A 85 -6.97 4.19 -18.28
C LEU A 85 -6.75 5.44 -19.17
N SER A 86 -7.75 5.88 -19.92
CA SER A 86 -7.67 7.14 -20.69
C SER A 86 -7.41 8.32 -19.77
N LYS A 87 -8.10 8.42 -18.63
CA LYS A 87 -7.92 9.51 -17.68
C LYS A 87 -6.48 9.60 -17.16
N ILE A 88 -5.93 8.49 -16.66
CA ILE A 88 -4.55 8.49 -16.12
C ILE A 88 -3.52 8.82 -17.21
N HIS A 89 -3.78 8.40 -18.45
CA HIS A 89 -2.89 8.65 -19.58
C HIS A 89 -2.95 10.12 -20.01
N ASP A 90 -4.15 10.63 -20.27
CA ASP A 90 -4.37 11.96 -20.84
C ASP A 90 -4.03 13.08 -19.85
N GLU A 91 -4.31 12.86 -18.55
CA GLU A 91 -3.96 13.80 -17.48
C GLU A 91 -2.56 13.53 -16.90
N ALA A 92 -1.83 12.53 -17.40
CA ALA A 92 -0.52 12.10 -16.91
C ALA A 92 -0.49 11.89 -15.38
N ILE A 93 -1.51 11.22 -14.83
CA ILE A 93 -1.67 11.00 -13.39
C ILE A 93 -0.65 9.94 -12.92
N PRO A 94 0.27 10.28 -12.00
CA PRO A 94 1.22 9.31 -11.47
C PRO A 94 0.53 8.29 -10.55
N ILE A 95 0.68 6.99 -10.82
CA ILE A 95 0.08 5.95 -9.96
C ILE A 95 1.15 5.32 -9.09
N ASN A 96 1.04 5.51 -7.77
CA ASN A 96 1.99 5.01 -6.78
C ASN A 96 1.69 3.56 -6.38
N LEU A 97 0.41 3.15 -6.41
CA LEU A 97 -0.04 1.81 -6.00
C LEU A 97 -1.26 1.38 -6.82
N VAL A 98 -1.28 0.09 -7.17
CA VAL A 98 -2.41 -0.58 -7.80
C VAL A 98 -2.94 -1.59 -6.79
N GLU A 99 -4.19 -1.46 -6.38
CA GLU A 99 -4.83 -2.39 -5.44
C GLU A 99 -5.76 -3.34 -6.20
N LEU A 100 -5.63 -4.63 -5.93
CA LEU A 100 -6.56 -5.66 -6.37
C LEU A 100 -7.49 -6.00 -5.20
N GLY A 101 -8.67 -5.39 -5.19
CA GLY A 101 -9.65 -5.52 -4.12
C GLY A 101 -10.68 -6.61 -4.38
N GLY A 102 -10.82 -7.55 -3.44
CA GLY A 102 -11.83 -8.60 -3.50
C GLY A 102 -13.23 -8.13 -3.07
N LEU A 103 -14.20 -8.29 -3.97
CA LEU A 103 -15.61 -7.92 -3.79
C LEU A 103 -16.50 -9.08 -3.32
N SER A 104 -15.98 -10.28 -3.07
CA SER A 104 -16.76 -11.41 -2.52
C SER A 104 -16.46 -11.68 -1.04
N SER A 105 -17.45 -12.16 -0.29
CA SER A 105 -17.32 -12.37 1.16
C SER A 105 -16.68 -13.71 1.55
N GLY A 106 -16.10 -14.45 0.59
CA GLY A 106 -15.62 -15.83 0.78
C GLY A 106 -14.14 -16.11 0.52
N CYS A 107 -13.35 -15.14 0.05
CA CYS A 107 -11.95 -15.37 -0.33
C CYS A 107 -10.95 -14.84 0.71
N THR A 108 -9.83 -15.56 0.88
CA THR A 108 -8.66 -15.16 1.68
C THR A 108 -7.45 -15.06 0.74
N ALA A 109 -6.77 -13.92 0.74
CA ALA A 109 -5.50 -13.70 0.04
C ALA A 109 -4.48 -13.18 1.08
N ALA A 110 -3.17 -13.20 0.78
CA ALA A 110 -2.17 -12.58 1.66
C ALA A 110 -2.30 -11.05 1.54
N GLN A 111 -2.56 -10.36 2.65
CA GLN A 111 -3.36 -9.13 2.69
C GLN A 111 -2.67 -7.95 3.40
N SER A 112 -2.85 -6.74 2.86
CA SER A 112 -2.65 -5.47 3.60
C SER A 112 -3.92 -5.08 4.39
N LEU A 113 -5.10 -5.29 3.79
CA LEU A 113 -6.43 -5.21 4.41
C LEU A 113 -7.21 -6.49 4.08
N TRP A 114 -8.23 -6.85 4.86
CA TRP A 114 -9.02 -8.07 4.66
C TRP A 114 -9.65 -8.13 3.24
N ARG A 115 -8.93 -8.75 2.28
CA ARG A 115 -9.22 -9.03 0.84
C ARG A 115 -8.58 -8.12 -0.21
N SER A 116 -7.50 -7.40 0.11
CA SER A 116 -6.75 -6.67 -0.91
C SER A 116 -5.34 -7.22 -1.13
N CYS A 117 -4.86 -7.08 -2.38
CA CYS A 117 -3.47 -7.28 -2.73
C CYS A 117 -2.90 -5.99 -3.32
N ASP A 118 -1.85 -5.46 -2.70
CA ASP A 118 -1.18 -4.25 -3.18
C ASP A 118 -0.07 -4.60 -4.17
N VAL A 119 -0.14 -4.02 -5.35
CA VAL A 119 0.90 -4.07 -6.37
C VAL A 119 1.62 -2.72 -6.36
N VAL A 120 2.91 -2.75 -5.99
CA VAL A 120 3.78 -1.57 -5.95
C VAL A 120 4.84 -1.62 -7.04
N PRO A 121 5.43 -0.48 -7.44
CA PRO A 121 6.46 -0.46 -8.45
C PRO A 121 7.66 -1.33 -8.07
N ALA A 122 8.33 -1.93 -9.05
CA ALA A 122 9.43 -2.86 -8.80
C ALA A 122 10.51 -2.25 -7.87
N GLY A 123 10.93 -2.99 -6.85
CA GLY A 123 11.94 -2.54 -5.88
C GLY A 123 11.43 -1.56 -4.81
N VAL A 124 10.13 -1.25 -4.77
CA VAL A 124 9.51 -0.50 -3.67
C VAL A 124 9.23 -1.43 -2.50
N ASN A 125 9.60 -0.98 -1.29
CA ASN A 125 9.16 -1.57 -0.03
C ASN A 125 9.32 -0.54 1.10
N LYS A 126 8.71 -0.81 2.27
CA LYS A 126 8.79 0.08 3.44
C LYS A 126 10.23 0.25 3.97
N GLY A 127 11.10 -0.73 3.79
CA GLY A 127 12.51 -0.65 4.21
C GLY A 127 13.30 0.41 3.46
N LEU A 128 13.06 0.57 2.15
CA LEU A 128 13.60 1.68 1.38
C LEU A 128 13.17 3.02 1.97
N GLY A 129 11.89 3.17 2.31
CA GLY A 129 11.38 4.38 2.97
C GLY A 129 12.06 4.67 4.31
N VAL A 130 12.32 3.63 5.12
CA VAL A 130 13.05 3.78 6.38
C VAL A 130 14.47 4.25 6.15
N ARG A 131 15.18 3.65 5.19
CA ARG A 131 16.54 4.07 4.83
C ARG A 131 16.57 5.53 4.40
N VAL A 132 15.67 5.91 3.49
CA VAL A 132 15.54 7.30 3.00
C VAL A 132 15.29 8.26 4.16
N LEU A 133 14.35 7.97 5.06
CA LEU A 133 14.10 8.84 6.21
C LEU A 133 15.29 8.89 7.17
N LYS A 134 15.93 7.75 7.44
CA LYS A 134 17.10 7.67 8.32
C LYS A 134 18.24 8.55 7.82
N GLU A 135 18.56 8.45 6.54
CA GLU A 135 19.63 9.23 5.89
C GLU A 135 19.25 10.71 5.77
N ASN A 136 18.07 11.01 5.23
CA ASN A 136 17.61 12.37 4.98
C ASN A 136 17.47 13.20 6.26
N GLN A 137 17.02 12.58 7.36
CA GLN A 137 16.79 13.25 8.64
C GLN A 137 17.95 13.10 9.64
N GLY A 138 18.99 12.36 9.28
CA GLY A 138 20.13 12.10 10.17
C GLY A 138 19.77 11.29 11.42
N TYR A 139 18.76 10.42 11.35
CA TYR A 139 18.40 9.56 12.48
C TYR A 139 19.51 8.53 12.72
N LYS A 140 20.03 8.49 13.95
CA LYS A 140 21.11 7.55 14.31
C LYS A 140 20.62 6.14 14.58
N ARG A 141 19.36 6.01 15.01
CA ARG A 141 18.72 4.75 15.36
C ARG A 141 17.25 4.77 15.00
N VAL A 142 16.77 3.67 14.44
CA VAL A 142 15.37 3.45 14.07
C VAL A 142 14.87 2.17 14.72
N ALA A 143 13.69 2.24 15.33
CA ALA A 143 12.94 1.07 15.74
C ALA A 143 11.74 0.92 14.81
N CYS A 144 11.47 -0.31 14.38
CA CYS A 144 10.32 -0.63 13.55
C CYS A 144 9.52 -1.75 14.20
N ILE A 145 8.20 -1.62 14.13
CA ILE A 145 7.25 -2.58 14.65
C ILE A 145 6.36 -2.99 13.48
N GLY A 146 6.13 -4.29 13.30
CA GLY A 146 5.33 -4.82 12.20
C GLY A 146 4.85 -6.23 12.45
N ASP A 147 3.95 -6.69 11.59
CA ASP A 147 3.25 -7.96 11.77
C ASP A 147 2.99 -8.72 10.46
N ALA A 148 3.02 -8.03 9.32
CA ALA A 148 2.73 -8.59 8.01
C ALA A 148 3.98 -8.64 7.09
N LEU A 149 3.85 -9.33 5.95
CA LEU A 149 4.95 -9.51 4.99
C LEU A 149 5.45 -8.19 4.40
N ASN A 150 4.59 -7.19 4.22
CA ASN A 150 4.99 -5.86 3.74
C ASN A 150 5.86 -5.09 4.75
N ASP A 151 5.92 -5.51 6.03
CA ASP A 151 6.81 -4.92 7.04
C ASP A 151 8.18 -5.59 7.09
N LEU A 152 8.38 -6.75 6.45
CA LEU A 152 9.60 -7.55 6.58
C LEU A 152 10.86 -6.74 6.23
N GLU A 153 10.85 -6.02 5.11
CA GLU A 153 12.01 -5.25 4.66
C GLU A 153 12.28 -4.04 5.58
N MET A 154 11.23 -3.43 6.12
CA MET A 154 11.36 -2.36 7.12
C MET A 154 11.96 -2.88 8.42
N LEU A 155 11.53 -4.06 8.88
CA LEU A 155 12.07 -4.71 10.05
C LEU A 155 13.55 -5.09 9.84
N LYS A 156 13.94 -5.56 8.65
CA LYS A 156 15.36 -5.83 8.35
C LYS A 156 16.23 -4.58 8.36
N GLU A 157 15.70 -3.42 7.96
CA GLU A 157 16.43 -2.15 7.92
C GLU A 157 16.59 -1.50 9.32
N ALA A 158 15.72 -1.85 10.27
CA ALA A 158 15.68 -1.22 11.59
C ALA A 158 16.84 -1.66 12.49
N ASP A 159 17.36 -0.74 13.30
CA ASP A 159 18.33 -1.06 14.36
C ASP A 159 17.66 -1.84 15.51
N VAL A 160 16.35 -1.65 15.70
CA VAL A 160 15.53 -2.37 16.68
C VAL A 160 14.24 -2.85 16.01
N PRO A 161 14.23 -4.06 15.43
CA PRO A 161 13.02 -4.64 14.87
C PRO A 161 12.20 -5.39 15.91
N VAL A 162 10.89 -5.18 15.85
CA VAL A 162 9.92 -5.78 16.75
C VAL A 162 8.79 -6.41 15.96
N ALA A 163 8.56 -7.70 16.20
CA ALA A 163 7.38 -8.39 15.70
C ALA A 163 6.26 -8.35 16.74
N MET A 164 5.05 -8.02 16.29
CA MET A 164 3.84 -8.06 17.12
C MET A 164 3.46 -9.49 17.50
N GLY A 165 2.72 -9.66 18.60
CA GLY A 165 2.22 -10.98 19.03
C GLY A 165 1.34 -11.69 18.00
N ASN A 166 0.61 -10.94 17.17
CA ASN A 166 -0.20 -11.44 16.06
C ASN A 166 0.57 -11.59 14.73
N ALA A 167 1.88 -11.32 14.71
CA ALA A 167 2.66 -11.37 13.49
C ALA A 167 2.67 -12.76 12.84
N LEU A 168 2.82 -12.76 11.51
CA LEU A 168 2.97 -13.99 10.73
C LEU A 168 4.18 -14.80 11.21
N PRO A 169 4.12 -16.14 11.16
CA PRO A 169 5.23 -17.00 11.58
C PRO A 169 6.58 -16.58 10.99
N GLU A 170 6.60 -16.22 9.70
CA GLU A 170 7.80 -15.79 8.97
C GLU A 170 8.43 -14.51 9.56
N ILE A 171 7.60 -13.60 10.09
CA ILE A 171 8.06 -12.38 10.76
C ILE A 171 8.61 -12.71 12.15
N LYS A 172 7.98 -13.64 12.87
CA LYS A 172 8.34 -14.00 14.25
C LYS A 172 9.69 -14.69 14.38
N VAL A 173 10.13 -15.43 13.35
CA VAL A 173 11.37 -16.23 13.41
C VAL A 173 12.63 -15.36 13.55
N THR A 174 12.61 -14.13 13.03
CA THR A 174 13.84 -13.32 12.86
C THR A 174 13.89 -12.09 13.77
N MET A 175 12.80 -11.78 14.48
CA MET A 175 12.60 -10.48 15.13
C MET A 175 12.42 -10.59 16.64
N ARG A 176 12.70 -9.50 17.38
CA ARG A 176 12.37 -9.47 18.81
C ARG A 176 10.85 -9.50 18.95
N LEU A 177 10.34 -10.49 19.69
CA LEU A 177 8.91 -10.63 19.95
C LEU A 177 8.50 -9.74 21.11
N ILE A 178 7.44 -8.94 20.92
CA ILE A 178 6.67 -8.39 22.04
C ILE A 178 5.39 -9.21 22.14
N ASP A 179 5.31 -10.02 23.19
CA ASP A 179 4.08 -10.67 23.59
C ASP A 179 3.30 -9.71 24.49
N MET A 180 2.24 -9.08 23.96
CA MET A 180 1.41 -8.14 24.72
C MET A 180 0.52 -8.85 25.77
N CYS A 181 0.62 -10.18 25.92
CA CYS A 181 -0.16 -10.99 26.87
C CYS A 181 0.57 -11.38 28.17
N ARG A 182 1.49 -10.56 28.70
CA ARG A 182 1.90 -10.69 30.11
C ARG A 182 1.25 -9.61 30.98
N ARG A 183 0.08 -9.93 31.50
CA ARG A 183 -0.38 -9.50 32.82
C ARG A 183 -0.80 -10.72 33.61
#